data_AF-A0A534VG98-F1
#
_entry.id   AF-A0A534VG98-F1
#
_cell.length_a   1.000
_cell.length_b   1.000
_cell.length_c   1.000
_cell.angle_alpha   90.00
_cell.angle_beta   90.00
_cell.angle_gamma   90.00
#
_symmetry.space_group_name_H-M   'P 1'
#
loop_
_entity.id
_entity.type
_entity.pdbx_description
1 polymer ?
#
loop_
_entity_poly.entity_id
_entity_poly.type
_entity_poly.pdbx_seq_one_letter_code
_entity_poly.pdbx_strand_id
1 'polypeptide(L)'
;MSGATTGKMATFDIDSPALLNQRVGRFRILSAEACNPRFISLLVQQITRQVLKKAYGAAQPNISPTQIEQIPIPFPPLEEQNAIVAETEKQFTRLEVGVAGLRRVQANLKRYRAAVLKAACEGKLVPTEAELARQEARTYETGTQLLERILTERRQKWNGKRKYKEPAAADTANLSPIPDGWVWASVEQLSTRVQYGTSAKTNDDSTGVPVLRMGNIQDGKFDFAKLKYLPKAHDEFPELLLASGDLLFNRTNSAELVGKTAVFKQTLHPCSFASYLIRVRLCIGCVPDFVSYFINSVFGRAWIANVVSQQVGQANVNGTKLQALAIPLPPLAEQTRIVAEVERRLSVVEELESVVNANLQRASRLRQSILQRAFEGQLANSYRDTTEGAERLNA
;
A
#
# COMPACT_ATOMS: atom_id res chain seq x y z
N MET A 1 -18.55 29.76 -1.89
CA MET A 1 -17.97 28.55 -2.53
C MET A 1 -17.95 27.42 -1.51
N SER A 2 -18.76 26.36 -1.68
CA SER A 2 -18.99 25.33 -0.64
C SER A 2 -18.65 23.90 -1.06
N GLY A 3 -18.08 23.11 -0.14
CA GLY A 3 -17.86 21.66 -0.30
C GLY A 3 -16.40 21.20 -0.13
N ALA A 4 -16.14 19.92 -0.42
CA ALA A 4 -14.80 19.29 -0.28
C ALA A 4 -13.71 19.86 -1.22
N THR A 5 -14.07 20.79 -2.10
CA THR A 5 -13.19 21.45 -3.08
C THR A 5 -12.92 22.92 -2.79
N THR A 6 -13.41 23.46 -1.67
CA THR A 6 -13.15 24.83 -1.23
C THR A 6 -11.65 25.11 -1.19
N GLY A 7 -11.20 26.20 -1.83
CA GLY A 7 -9.78 26.59 -1.92
C GLY A 7 -9.00 26.00 -3.10
N LYS A 8 -9.59 25.12 -3.92
CA LYS A 8 -8.97 24.69 -5.20
C LYS A 8 -9.07 25.80 -6.24
N MET A 9 -7.96 26.11 -6.90
CA MET A 9 -7.88 27.16 -7.91
C MET A 9 -7.13 26.64 -9.14
N ALA A 10 -7.46 27.16 -10.32
CA ALA A 10 -6.84 26.81 -11.59
C ALA A 10 -6.84 28.04 -12.52
N THR A 11 -5.87 28.09 -13.43
CA THR A 11 -5.89 29.03 -14.56
C THR A 11 -6.77 28.45 -15.67
N PHE A 12 -7.59 29.29 -16.29
CA PHE A 12 -8.41 28.88 -17.43
C PHE A 12 -7.65 29.19 -18.72
N ASP A 13 -6.98 28.18 -19.27
CA ASP A 13 -6.06 28.29 -20.41
C ASP A 13 -6.63 27.62 -21.68
N ILE A 14 -7.95 27.56 -21.82
CA ILE A 14 -8.63 26.93 -22.96
C ILE A 14 -9.22 28.01 -23.86
N ASP A 15 -9.00 27.91 -25.17
CA ASP A 15 -9.48 28.86 -26.17
C ASP A 15 -10.99 28.82 -26.43
N SER A 16 -11.73 27.90 -25.79
CA SER A 16 -13.17 27.76 -25.93
C SER A 16 -13.92 28.44 -24.78
N PRO A 17 -15.06 29.11 -25.06
CA PRO A 17 -15.89 29.69 -24.00
C PRO A 17 -16.40 28.63 -23.01
N ALA A 18 -16.37 28.94 -21.71
CA ALA A 18 -16.92 28.09 -20.67
C ALA A 18 -17.81 28.88 -19.69
N LEU A 19 -18.84 28.21 -19.15
CA LEU A 19 -19.74 28.78 -18.14
C LEU A 19 -19.24 28.48 -16.73
N LEU A 20 -19.37 29.46 -15.84
CA LEU A 20 -19.02 29.33 -14.42
C LEU A 20 -20.17 28.66 -13.66
N ASN A 21 -19.84 27.64 -12.87
CA ASN A 21 -20.76 27.07 -11.90
C ASN A 21 -20.92 28.01 -10.69
N GLN A 22 -22.11 28.01 -10.06
CA GLN A 22 -22.43 28.77 -8.84
C GLN A 22 -21.45 28.60 -7.66
N ARG A 23 -20.64 27.53 -7.65
CA ARG A 23 -19.64 27.27 -6.59
C ARG A 23 -18.20 27.66 -6.98
N VAL A 24 -17.99 28.30 -8.12
CA VAL A 24 -16.68 28.71 -8.64
C VAL A 24 -16.62 30.23 -8.73
N GLY A 25 -15.61 30.84 -8.09
CA GLY A 25 -15.30 32.26 -8.23
C GLY A 25 -14.31 32.50 -9.36
N ARG A 26 -14.42 33.62 -10.05
CA ARG A 26 -13.47 34.05 -11.09
C ARG A 26 -12.74 35.31 -10.65
N PHE A 27 -11.42 35.25 -10.62
CA PHE A 27 -10.58 36.44 -10.52
C PHE A 27 -10.31 36.96 -11.93
N ARG A 28 -10.56 38.25 -12.15
CA ARG A 28 -10.24 38.93 -13.42
C ARG A 28 -9.09 39.88 -13.17
N ILE A 29 -8.02 39.74 -13.94
CA ILE A 29 -6.92 40.70 -13.96
C ILE A 29 -7.44 41.96 -14.67
N LEU A 30 -7.43 43.10 -13.97
CA LEU A 30 -7.96 44.37 -14.48
C LEU A 30 -6.97 45.11 -15.37
N SER A 31 -5.66 44.96 -15.11
CA SER A 31 -4.58 45.51 -15.93
C SER A 31 -3.46 44.49 -16.06
N ALA A 32 -3.16 44.11 -17.31
CA ALA A 32 -2.02 43.24 -17.62
C ALA A 32 -0.68 43.99 -17.50
N GLU A 33 -0.69 45.32 -17.58
CA GLU A 33 0.49 46.18 -17.46
C GLU A 33 0.98 46.30 -16.01
N ALA A 34 0.10 46.05 -15.04
CA ALA A 34 0.43 46.14 -13.62
C ALA A 34 0.57 44.78 -12.92
N CYS A 35 0.28 43.68 -13.62
CA CYS A 35 0.07 42.38 -12.97
C CYS A 35 0.58 41.22 -13.81
N ASN A 36 1.54 40.46 -13.28
CA ASN A 36 1.96 39.19 -13.86
C ASN A 36 0.93 38.09 -13.50
N PRO A 37 0.28 37.42 -14.48
CA PRO A 37 -0.69 36.36 -14.21
C PRO A 37 -0.11 35.15 -13.45
N ARG A 38 1.17 34.81 -13.66
CA ARG A 38 1.86 33.74 -12.93
C ARG A 38 2.09 34.12 -11.47
N PHE A 39 2.38 35.39 -11.19
CA PHE A 39 2.47 35.89 -9.82
C PHE A 39 1.14 35.72 -9.09
N ILE A 40 0.01 36.05 -9.73
CA ILE A 40 -1.32 35.82 -9.16
C ILE A 40 -1.56 34.33 -8.88
N SER A 41 -1.15 33.43 -9.78
CA SER A 41 -1.27 31.98 -9.56
C SER A 41 -0.50 31.51 -8.32
N LEU A 42 0.74 32.00 -8.12
CA LEU A 42 1.53 31.70 -6.93
C LEU A 42 0.93 32.30 -5.66
N LEU A 43 0.45 33.55 -5.74
CA LEU A 43 -0.16 34.28 -4.63
C LEU A 43 -1.42 33.56 -4.15
N VAL A 44 -2.25 33.15 -5.11
CA VAL A 44 -3.43 32.33 -4.89
C VAL A 44 -3.08 31.05 -4.14
N GLN A 45 -2.08 30.29 -4.59
CA GLN A 45 -1.64 29.07 -3.91
C GLN A 45 -1.20 29.34 -2.47
N GLN A 46 -0.55 30.46 -2.22
CA GLN A 46 -0.10 30.86 -0.89
C GLN A 46 -1.28 31.22 0.03
N ILE A 47 -2.25 32.01 -0.45
CA ILE A 47 -3.41 32.43 0.35
C ILE A 47 -4.46 31.34 0.52
N THR A 48 -4.45 30.26 -0.28
CA THR A 48 -5.39 29.13 -0.14
C THR A 48 -5.45 28.59 1.29
N ARG A 49 -4.32 28.56 2.03
CA ARG A 49 -4.34 28.14 3.45
C ARG A 49 -5.08 29.14 4.35
N GLN A 50 -4.99 30.43 4.09
CA GLN A 50 -5.74 31.44 4.83
C GLN A 50 -7.23 31.38 4.49
N VAL A 51 -7.56 31.19 3.21
CA VAL A 51 -8.92 30.95 2.71
C VAL A 51 -9.56 29.75 3.42
N LEU A 52 -8.83 28.64 3.53
CA LEU A 52 -9.30 27.43 4.22
C LEU A 52 -9.49 27.63 5.72
N LYS A 53 -8.64 28.42 6.40
CA LYS A 53 -8.80 28.76 7.82
C LYS A 53 -10.00 29.68 8.09
N LYS A 54 -10.30 30.59 7.16
CA LYS A 54 -11.46 31.50 7.25
C LYS A 54 -12.78 30.86 6.79
N ALA A 55 -12.73 29.70 6.13
CA ALA A 55 -13.91 28.97 5.72
C ALA A 55 -14.62 28.35 6.95
N TYR A 56 -15.91 28.65 7.13
CA TYR A 56 -16.72 28.14 8.24
C TYR A 56 -17.50 26.88 7.84
N GLY A 57 -17.71 25.96 8.80
CA GLY A 57 -18.54 24.76 8.66
C GLY A 57 -17.76 23.44 8.59
N ALA A 58 -18.03 22.51 9.53
CA ALA A 58 -17.28 21.26 9.68
C ALA A 58 -17.52 20.23 8.55
N ALA A 59 -18.71 20.22 7.93
CA ALA A 59 -19.08 19.25 6.88
C ALA A 59 -19.07 19.84 5.45
N GLN A 60 -19.28 21.15 5.30
CA GLN A 60 -19.17 21.89 4.04
C GLN A 60 -18.54 23.27 4.30
N PRO A 61 -17.21 23.39 4.26
CA PRO A 61 -16.56 24.68 4.43
C PRO A 61 -17.00 25.64 3.32
N ASN A 62 -17.54 26.81 3.71
CA ASN A 62 -17.97 27.85 2.79
C ASN A 62 -17.22 29.16 3.06
N ILE A 63 -16.88 29.88 1.99
CA ILE A 63 -16.31 31.24 2.04
C ILE A 63 -17.05 32.14 1.05
N SER A 64 -17.38 33.36 1.46
CA SER A 64 -18.06 34.35 0.62
C SER A 64 -17.07 35.12 -0.26
N PRO A 65 -17.51 35.68 -1.41
CA PRO A 65 -16.69 36.56 -2.24
C PRO A 65 -16.12 37.75 -1.45
N THR A 66 -16.94 38.39 -0.63
CA THR A 66 -16.53 39.53 0.20
C THR A 66 -15.43 39.17 1.20
N GLN A 67 -15.48 37.97 1.79
CA GLN A 67 -14.43 37.49 2.68
C GLN A 67 -13.09 37.26 1.97
N ILE A 68 -13.12 36.97 0.67
CA ILE A 68 -11.93 36.79 -0.18
C ILE A 68 -11.38 38.15 -0.59
N GLU A 69 -12.24 39.08 -1.00
CA GLU A 69 -11.86 40.44 -1.38
C GLU A 69 -11.18 41.20 -0.24
N GLN A 70 -11.53 40.89 1.01
CA GLN A 70 -10.92 41.47 2.21
C GLN A 70 -9.60 40.81 2.64
N ILE A 71 -9.09 39.82 1.90
CA ILE A 71 -7.79 39.20 2.24
C ILE A 71 -6.68 40.17 1.81
N PRO A 72 -5.86 40.68 2.75
CA PRO A 72 -4.72 41.51 2.38
C PRO A 72 -3.70 40.65 1.62
N ILE A 73 -3.24 41.16 0.48
CA ILE A 73 -2.26 40.48 -0.36
C ILE A 73 -1.02 41.36 -0.55
N PRO A 74 0.20 40.79 -0.53
CA PRO A 74 1.38 41.49 -1.00
C PRO A 74 1.29 41.67 -2.52
N PHE A 75 1.41 42.91 -2.98
CA PHE A 75 1.31 43.26 -4.39
C PHE A 75 2.45 44.22 -4.78
N PRO A 76 3.66 43.68 -5.04
CA PRO A 76 4.84 44.48 -5.36
C PRO A 76 4.79 45.01 -6.82
N PRO A 77 5.69 45.92 -7.23
CA PRO A 77 5.80 46.37 -8.62
C PRO A 77 6.00 45.22 -9.61
N LEU A 78 5.61 45.43 -10.88
CA LEU A 78 5.64 44.38 -11.91
C LEU A 78 7.01 43.68 -12.04
N GLU A 79 8.10 44.44 -11.98
CA GLU A 79 9.46 43.90 -12.06
C GLU A 79 9.77 42.93 -10.92
N GLU A 80 9.37 43.29 -9.69
CA GLU A 80 9.54 42.43 -8.53
C GLU A 80 8.60 41.21 -8.58
N GLN A 81 7.37 41.35 -9.12
CA GLN A 81 6.52 40.20 -9.41
C GLN A 81 7.20 39.22 -10.37
N ASN A 82 7.83 39.72 -11.44
CA ASN A 82 8.55 38.90 -12.41
C ASN A 82 9.76 38.19 -11.77
N ALA A 83 10.53 38.88 -10.93
CA ALA A 83 11.66 38.29 -10.21
C ALA A 83 11.21 37.18 -9.24
N ILE A 84 10.13 37.42 -8.47
CA ILE A 84 9.54 36.44 -7.57
C ILE A 84 9.08 35.20 -8.34
N VAL A 85 8.40 35.38 -9.47
CA VAL A 85 7.95 34.28 -10.33
C VAL A 85 9.15 33.48 -10.83
N ALA A 86 10.14 34.15 -11.42
CA ALA A 86 11.30 33.48 -12.02
C ALA A 86 12.07 32.61 -11.01
N GLU A 87 12.37 33.16 -9.81
CA GLU A 87 13.10 32.39 -8.80
C GLU A 87 12.22 31.29 -8.17
N THR A 88 10.93 31.54 -7.95
CA THR A 88 10.01 30.52 -7.42
C THR A 88 9.85 29.36 -8.39
N GLU A 89 9.62 29.64 -9.67
CA GLU A 89 9.48 28.62 -10.71
C GLU A 89 10.76 27.80 -10.87
N LYS A 90 11.94 28.45 -10.87
CA LYS A 90 13.24 27.76 -10.87
C LYS A 90 13.39 26.78 -9.70
N GLN A 91 13.02 27.19 -8.49
CA GLN A 91 13.07 26.30 -7.32
C GLN A 91 12.03 25.17 -7.41
N PHE A 92 10.84 25.46 -7.92
CA PHE A 92 9.79 24.46 -8.14
C PHE A 92 10.20 23.41 -9.17
N THR A 93 10.80 23.81 -10.29
CA THR A 93 11.31 22.86 -11.29
C THR A 93 12.31 21.90 -10.67
N ARG A 94 13.28 22.39 -9.89
CA ARG A 94 14.25 21.54 -9.18
C ARG A 94 13.56 20.57 -8.21
N LEU A 95 12.57 21.06 -7.47
CA LEU A 95 11.81 20.25 -6.53
C LEU A 95 10.98 19.17 -7.23
N GLU A 96 10.33 19.50 -8.34
CA GLU A 96 9.52 18.57 -9.13
C GLU A 96 10.35 17.46 -9.74
N VAL A 97 11.57 17.76 -10.23
CA VAL A 97 12.54 16.75 -10.67
C VAL A 97 12.87 15.77 -9.52
N GLY A 98 13.14 16.30 -8.33
CA GLY A 98 13.40 15.46 -7.14
C GLY A 98 12.20 14.59 -6.75
N VAL A 99 10.99 15.16 -6.74
CA VAL A 99 9.75 14.42 -6.45
C VAL A 99 9.50 13.32 -7.50
N ALA A 100 9.70 13.61 -8.78
CA ALA A 100 9.58 12.62 -9.85
C ALA A 100 10.58 11.46 -9.66
N GLY A 101 11.83 11.77 -9.29
CA GLY A 101 12.84 10.77 -8.93
C GLY A 101 12.38 9.86 -7.78
N LEU A 102 11.90 10.44 -6.68
CA LEU A 102 11.37 9.70 -5.53
C LEU A 102 10.19 8.80 -5.91
N ARG A 103 9.26 9.29 -6.75
CA ARG A 103 8.13 8.48 -7.25
C ARG A 103 8.58 7.31 -8.12
N ARG A 104 9.61 7.50 -8.95
CA ARG A 104 10.22 6.42 -9.72
C ARG A 104 10.84 5.36 -8.81
N VAL A 105 11.51 5.77 -7.74
CA VAL A 105 12.03 4.83 -6.72
C VAL A 105 10.90 4.02 -6.09
N GLN A 106 9.78 4.65 -5.68
CA GLN A 106 8.62 3.91 -5.14
C GLN A 106 8.10 2.84 -6.12
N ALA A 107 7.99 3.16 -7.41
CA ALA A 107 7.56 2.21 -8.42
C ALA A 107 8.55 1.05 -8.59
N ASN A 108 9.85 1.34 -8.55
CA ASN A 108 10.91 0.33 -8.65
C ASN A 108 10.93 -0.61 -7.43
N LEU A 109 10.72 -0.09 -6.22
CA LEU A 109 10.64 -0.90 -4.99
C LEU A 109 9.48 -1.90 -5.05
N LYS A 110 8.31 -1.48 -5.55
CA LYS A 110 7.17 -2.40 -5.79
C LYS A 110 7.51 -3.51 -6.79
N ARG A 111 8.17 -3.18 -7.89
CA ARG A 111 8.62 -4.17 -8.89
C ARG A 111 9.64 -5.13 -8.30
N TYR A 112 10.58 -4.62 -7.50
CA TYR A 112 11.58 -5.43 -6.82
C TYR A 112 10.94 -6.41 -5.85
N ARG A 113 9.95 -5.98 -5.03
CA ARG A 113 9.17 -6.88 -4.16
C ARG A 113 8.55 -8.03 -4.95
N ALA A 114 7.87 -7.72 -6.06
CA ALA A 114 7.27 -8.74 -6.92
C ALA A 114 8.31 -9.69 -7.52
N ALA A 115 9.48 -9.20 -7.92
CA ALA A 115 10.58 -10.01 -8.45
C ALA A 115 11.19 -10.94 -7.38
N VAL A 116 11.37 -10.46 -6.14
CA VAL A 116 11.85 -11.27 -5.01
C VAL A 116 10.87 -12.41 -4.72
N LEU A 117 9.57 -12.12 -4.62
CA LEU A 117 8.56 -13.15 -4.38
C LEU A 117 8.48 -14.15 -5.54
N LYS A 118 8.60 -13.69 -6.79
CA LYS A 118 8.66 -14.58 -7.97
C LYS A 118 9.87 -15.52 -7.88
N ALA A 119 11.07 -14.98 -7.63
CA ALA A 119 12.29 -15.78 -7.52
C ALA A 119 12.22 -16.80 -6.37
N ALA A 120 11.59 -16.42 -5.23
CA ALA A 120 11.34 -17.32 -4.11
C ALA A 120 10.51 -18.54 -4.52
N CYS A 121 9.45 -18.32 -5.31
CA CYS A 121 8.49 -19.34 -5.72
C CYS A 121 8.97 -20.20 -6.90
N GLU A 122 10.00 -19.75 -7.63
CA GLU A 122 10.63 -20.50 -8.74
C GLU A 122 11.86 -21.30 -8.28
N GLY A 123 12.23 -21.25 -7.00
CA GLY A 123 13.47 -21.88 -6.50
C GLY A 123 14.75 -21.20 -6.98
N LYS A 124 14.69 -19.90 -7.30
CA LYS A 124 15.82 -19.12 -7.83
C LYS A 124 16.41 -18.12 -6.84
N LEU A 125 15.83 -18.05 -5.63
CA LEU A 125 16.24 -17.06 -4.62
C LEU A 125 17.43 -17.53 -3.78
N VAL A 126 17.47 -18.84 -3.49
CA VAL A 126 18.49 -19.53 -2.70
C VAL A 126 18.82 -20.86 -3.38
N PRO A 127 19.98 -21.48 -3.11
CA PRO A 127 20.23 -22.86 -3.54
C PRO A 127 19.15 -23.81 -3.03
N THR A 128 18.65 -24.64 -3.94
CA THR A 128 17.65 -25.67 -3.63
C THR A 128 18.26 -26.74 -2.73
N GLU A 129 17.42 -27.45 -1.97
CA GLU A 129 17.88 -28.55 -1.12
C GLU A 129 18.51 -29.68 -1.96
N ALA A 130 18.00 -29.91 -3.17
CA ALA A 130 18.57 -30.86 -4.11
C ALA A 130 20.00 -30.49 -4.55
N GLU A 131 20.26 -29.20 -4.81
CA GLU A 131 21.60 -28.72 -5.16
C GLU A 131 22.58 -28.87 -3.99
N LEU A 132 22.17 -28.47 -2.79
CA LEU A 132 23.00 -28.61 -1.59
C LEU A 132 23.30 -30.07 -1.27
N ALA A 133 22.29 -30.93 -1.31
CA ALA A 133 22.45 -32.35 -1.04
C ALA A 133 23.42 -33.03 -2.03
N ARG A 134 23.40 -32.64 -3.32
CA ARG A 134 24.37 -33.10 -4.32
C ARG A 134 25.79 -32.62 -4.01
N GLN A 135 25.97 -31.36 -3.63
CA GLN A 135 27.28 -30.79 -3.28
C GLN A 135 27.87 -31.43 -2.02
N GLU A 136 27.02 -31.73 -1.05
CA GLU A 136 27.39 -32.28 0.26
C GLU A 136 27.38 -33.82 0.30
N ALA A 137 27.04 -34.47 -0.82
CA ALA A 137 26.89 -35.93 -0.94
C ALA A 137 26.02 -36.57 0.16
N ARG A 138 24.90 -35.91 0.51
CA ARG A 138 23.96 -36.38 1.53
C ARG A 138 22.56 -36.63 0.97
N THR A 139 21.75 -37.36 1.73
CA THR A 139 20.31 -37.47 1.48
C THR A 139 19.55 -36.30 2.11
N TYR A 140 18.29 -36.14 1.71
CA TYR A 140 17.38 -35.13 2.26
C TYR A 140 15.92 -35.57 2.13
N GLU A 141 15.04 -34.99 2.95
CA GLU A 141 13.58 -35.14 2.82
C GLU A 141 13.09 -34.29 1.65
N THR A 142 12.59 -34.91 0.59
CA THR A 142 11.96 -34.23 -0.55
C THR A 142 10.60 -33.64 -0.18
N GLY A 143 10.09 -32.70 -0.98
CA GLY A 143 8.74 -32.15 -0.86
C GLY A 143 7.66 -33.24 -0.89
N THR A 144 7.82 -34.28 -1.72
CA THR A 144 6.90 -35.43 -1.76
C THR A 144 6.86 -36.16 -0.42
N GLN A 145 8.04 -36.50 0.14
CA GLN A 145 8.13 -37.17 1.44
C GLN A 145 7.60 -36.29 2.57
N LEU A 146 7.88 -34.98 2.52
CA LEU A 146 7.34 -33.99 3.45
C LEU A 146 5.79 -33.95 3.38
N LEU A 147 5.22 -33.94 2.17
CA LEU A 147 3.77 -33.96 1.98
C LEU A 147 3.13 -35.24 2.53
N GLU A 148 3.72 -36.40 2.25
CA GLU A 148 3.28 -37.69 2.80
C GLU A 148 3.30 -37.69 4.33
N ARG A 149 4.36 -37.13 4.95
CA ARG A 149 4.44 -36.97 6.40
C ARG A 149 3.36 -36.02 6.93
N ILE A 150 3.13 -34.87 6.28
CA ILE A 150 2.06 -33.92 6.63
C ILE A 150 0.69 -34.62 6.62
N LEU A 151 0.38 -35.38 5.57
CA LEU A 151 -0.90 -36.08 5.44
C LEU A 151 -1.05 -37.18 6.50
N THR A 152 0.02 -37.91 6.78
CA THR A 152 0.05 -38.94 7.82
C THR A 152 -0.20 -38.35 9.21
N GLU A 153 0.54 -37.31 9.57
CA GLU A 153 0.38 -36.61 10.86
C GLU A 153 -1.03 -36.02 11.00
N ARG A 154 -1.56 -35.45 9.92
CA ARG A 154 -2.91 -34.89 9.92
C ARG A 154 -3.97 -35.96 10.16
N ARG A 155 -3.85 -37.12 9.53
CA ARG A 155 -4.75 -38.26 9.75
C ARG A 155 -4.67 -38.77 11.19
N GLN A 156 -3.46 -38.88 11.75
CA GLN A 156 -3.23 -39.33 13.13
C GLN A 156 -3.79 -38.36 14.18
N LYS A 157 -3.68 -37.05 13.93
CA LYS A 157 -4.17 -35.99 14.83
C LYS A 157 -5.68 -35.73 14.68
N TRP A 158 -6.38 -36.44 13.79
CA TRP A 158 -7.81 -36.27 13.61
C TRP A 158 -8.59 -36.77 14.84
N ASN A 159 -9.26 -35.83 15.51
CA ASN A 159 -10.12 -36.10 16.67
C ASN A 159 -11.59 -35.72 16.40
N GLY A 160 -11.96 -35.54 15.13
CA GLY A 160 -13.30 -35.11 14.77
C GLY A 160 -14.35 -36.20 14.97
N LYS A 161 -15.59 -35.78 15.25
CA LYS A 161 -16.74 -36.70 15.45
C LYS A 161 -17.11 -37.52 14.22
N ARG A 162 -16.67 -37.09 13.03
CA ARG A 162 -16.95 -37.75 11.74
C ARG A 162 -15.74 -38.56 11.29
N LYS A 163 -15.96 -39.51 10.38
CA LYS A 163 -14.88 -40.25 9.70
C LYS A 163 -13.92 -39.27 9.03
N TYR A 164 -12.62 -39.53 9.14
CA TYR A 164 -11.60 -38.74 8.45
C TYR A 164 -11.82 -38.80 6.93
N LYS A 165 -11.74 -37.64 6.28
CA LYS A 165 -11.79 -37.50 4.83
C LYS A 165 -10.43 -37.03 4.35
N GLU A 166 -9.87 -37.73 3.37
CA GLU A 166 -8.63 -37.31 2.73
C GLU A 166 -8.81 -35.95 2.04
N PRO A 167 -7.86 -35.02 2.22
CA PRO A 167 -7.88 -33.75 1.51
C PRO A 167 -7.66 -33.97 0.01
N ALA A 168 -8.31 -33.17 -0.84
CA ALA A 168 -8.13 -33.29 -2.28
C ALA A 168 -6.74 -32.81 -2.72
N ALA A 169 -6.10 -33.54 -3.63
CA ALA A 169 -4.87 -33.11 -4.26
C ALA A 169 -5.10 -31.88 -5.16
N ALA A 170 -4.04 -31.11 -5.42
CA ALA A 170 -4.08 -30.02 -6.37
C ALA A 170 -4.22 -30.54 -7.81
N ASP A 171 -4.93 -29.80 -8.66
CA ASP A 171 -4.89 -30.02 -10.11
C ASP A 171 -3.58 -29.45 -10.67
N THR A 172 -2.73 -30.33 -11.20
CA THR A 172 -1.40 -29.98 -11.72
C THR A 172 -1.31 -29.99 -13.25
N ALA A 173 -2.41 -30.27 -13.97
CA ALA A 173 -2.37 -30.55 -15.41
C ALA A 173 -1.79 -29.40 -16.25
N ASN A 174 -1.99 -28.15 -15.81
CA ASN A 174 -1.55 -26.94 -16.51
C ASN A 174 -0.57 -26.09 -15.69
N LEU A 175 0.11 -26.70 -14.70
CA LEU A 175 1.09 -25.99 -13.88
C LEU A 175 2.48 -26.05 -14.51
N SER A 176 3.25 -24.98 -14.31
CA SER A 176 4.64 -24.94 -14.73
C SER A 176 5.49 -25.96 -13.97
N PRO A 177 6.60 -26.44 -14.57
CA PRO A 177 7.58 -27.26 -13.86
C PRO A 177 8.11 -26.53 -12.62
N ILE A 178 8.38 -27.31 -11.57
CA ILE A 178 8.97 -26.86 -10.31
C ILE A 178 10.37 -27.46 -10.14
N PRO A 179 11.22 -26.89 -9.27
CA PRO A 179 12.56 -27.42 -9.01
C PRO A 179 12.56 -28.88 -8.55
N ASP A 180 13.68 -29.56 -8.77
CA ASP A 180 13.91 -30.91 -8.28
C ASP A 180 13.71 -30.98 -6.76
N GLY A 181 13.03 -32.02 -6.31
CA GLY A 181 12.73 -32.23 -4.89
C GLY A 181 11.55 -31.41 -4.36
N TRP A 182 10.89 -30.58 -5.17
CA TRP A 182 9.63 -29.93 -4.81
C TRP A 182 8.42 -30.78 -5.24
N VAL A 183 7.25 -30.54 -4.63
CA VAL A 183 5.98 -31.18 -5.03
C VAL A 183 4.84 -30.17 -5.05
N TRP A 184 3.88 -30.30 -5.96
CA TRP A 184 2.63 -29.52 -5.89
C TRP A 184 1.69 -30.10 -4.83
N ALA A 185 1.16 -29.25 -3.96
CA ALA A 185 0.18 -29.62 -2.94
C ALA A 185 -0.97 -28.61 -2.90
N SER A 186 -2.18 -29.04 -2.56
CA SER A 186 -3.30 -28.10 -2.39
C SER A 186 -3.25 -27.41 -1.02
N VAL A 187 -3.80 -26.19 -0.93
CA VAL A 187 -4.03 -25.56 0.38
C VAL A 187 -4.87 -26.45 1.29
N GLU A 188 -5.80 -27.24 0.74
CA GLU A 188 -6.53 -28.24 1.51
C GLU A 188 -5.56 -29.22 2.18
N GLN A 189 -4.65 -29.85 1.45
CA GLN A 189 -3.65 -30.80 1.99
C GLN A 189 -2.76 -30.15 3.06
N LEU A 190 -2.33 -28.91 2.83
CA LEU A 190 -1.39 -28.19 3.69
C LEU A 190 -2.02 -27.53 4.93
N SER A 191 -3.34 -27.58 5.10
CA SER A 191 -4.05 -26.89 6.19
C SER A 191 -4.78 -27.81 7.16
N THR A 192 -4.79 -27.43 8.44
CA THR A 192 -5.60 -28.05 9.49
C THR A 192 -6.95 -27.37 9.66
N ARG A 193 -7.07 -26.10 9.24
CA ARG A 193 -8.30 -25.31 9.41
C ARG A 193 -8.40 -24.24 8.32
N VAL A 194 -9.56 -24.16 7.69
CA VAL A 194 -9.96 -23.05 6.80
C VAL A 194 -11.29 -22.50 7.27
N GLN A 195 -11.35 -21.23 7.67
CA GLN A 195 -12.53 -20.67 8.34
C GLN A 195 -12.73 -19.19 8.05
N TYR A 196 -13.98 -18.78 7.89
CA TYR A 196 -14.35 -17.36 7.82
C TYR A 196 -14.34 -16.71 9.19
N GLY A 197 -14.07 -15.40 9.20
CA GLY A 197 -14.14 -14.58 10.40
C GLY A 197 -15.57 -14.17 10.78
N THR A 198 -15.66 -13.27 11.75
CA THR A 198 -16.93 -12.77 12.31
C THR A 198 -17.68 -11.85 11.33
N SER A 199 -19.01 -11.97 11.30
CA SER A 199 -19.89 -10.98 10.65
C SER A 199 -20.53 -9.99 11.64
N ALA A 200 -20.17 -10.07 12.92
CA ALA A 200 -20.69 -9.18 13.95
C ALA A 200 -20.28 -7.72 13.71
N LYS A 201 -21.15 -6.80 14.15
CA LYS A 201 -20.90 -5.36 14.01
C LYS A 201 -19.84 -4.91 15.02
N THR A 202 -18.65 -4.61 14.51
CA THR A 202 -17.53 -4.09 15.32
C THR A 202 -17.72 -2.62 15.70
N ASN A 203 -17.10 -2.17 16.79
CA ASN A 203 -17.14 -0.78 17.28
C ASN A 203 -15.73 -0.17 17.44
N ASP A 204 -15.64 1.05 17.98
CA ASP A 204 -14.39 1.80 18.20
C ASP A 204 -13.83 1.67 19.63
N ASP A 205 -14.42 0.82 20.47
CA ASP A 205 -13.99 0.65 21.86
C ASP A 205 -12.70 -0.18 21.94
N SER A 206 -11.57 0.50 22.11
CA SER A 206 -10.24 -0.11 22.17
C SER A 206 -9.99 -0.99 23.39
N THR A 207 -10.92 -1.05 24.35
CA THR A 207 -10.84 -2.00 25.47
C THR A 207 -11.24 -3.42 25.06
N GLY A 208 -11.88 -3.59 23.91
CA GLY A 208 -12.29 -4.89 23.36
C GLY A 208 -11.17 -5.69 22.68
N VAL A 209 -11.56 -6.77 22.00
CA VAL A 209 -10.66 -7.58 21.17
C VAL A 209 -10.59 -6.97 19.77
N PRO A 210 -9.40 -6.60 19.27
CA PRO A 210 -9.25 -6.06 17.92
C PRO A 210 -9.62 -7.09 16.84
N VAL A 211 -10.30 -6.61 15.80
CA VAL A 211 -10.76 -7.39 14.65
C VAL A 211 -10.06 -6.91 13.38
N LEU A 212 -9.22 -7.77 12.81
CA LEU A 212 -8.52 -7.53 11.54
C LEU A 212 -9.50 -7.63 10.36
N ARG A 213 -9.37 -6.70 9.40
CA ARG A 213 -10.25 -6.58 8.23
C ARG A 213 -9.43 -6.47 6.95
N MET A 214 -10.12 -6.47 5.80
CA MET A 214 -9.49 -6.36 4.47
C MET A 214 -8.51 -5.17 4.32
N GLY A 215 -8.75 -4.05 5.02
CA GLY A 215 -7.90 -2.87 5.00
C GLY A 215 -6.64 -2.98 5.86
N ASN A 216 -6.58 -3.96 6.76
CA ASN A 216 -5.44 -4.19 7.64
C ASN A 216 -4.36 -5.07 6.99
N ILE A 217 -4.55 -5.58 5.78
CA ILE A 217 -3.51 -6.34 5.06
C ILE A 217 -2.88 -5.42 4.01
N GLN A 218 -1.61 -5.09 4.16
CA GLN A 218 -0.84 -4.26 3.23
C GLN A 218 0.51 -4.92 2.94
N ASP A 219 0.82 -5.07 1.65
CA ASP A 219 2.09 -5.61 1.16
C ASP A 219 2.55 -6.91 1.84
N GLY A 220 1.61 -7.80 2.20
CA GLY A 220 1.92 -9.08 2.85
C GLY A 220 2.02 -9.03 4.37
N LYS A 221 1.77 -7.87 4.99
CA LYS A 221 1.85 -7.63 6.43
C LYS A 221 0.55 -7.06 6.98
N PHE A 222 0.42 -7.08 8.31
CA PHE A 222 -0.68 -6.43 9.00
C PHE A 222 -0.36 -4.98 9.37
N ASP A 223 -1.27 -4.07 9.02
CA ASP A 223 -1.32 -2.70 9.49
C ASP A 223 -2.36 -2.57 10.61
N PHE A 224 -1.88 -2.27 11.81
CA PHE A 224 -2.67 -2.14 13.04
C PHE A 224 -3.10 -0.70 13.34
N ALA A 225 -2.86 0.27 12.43
CA ALA A 225 -3.16 1.67 12.68
C ALA A 225 -4.67 1.96 12.82
N LYS A 226 -5.53 1.20 12.14
CA LYS A 226 -6.99 1.41 12.11
C LYS A 226 -7.75 0.12 12.42
N LEU A 227 -7.92 -0.14 13.71
CA LEU A 227 -8.64 -1.31 14.22
C LEU A 227 -10.10 -0.97 14.56
N LYS A 228 -10.92 -2.01 14.61
CA LYS A 228 -12.23 -2.01 15.28
C LYS A 228 -12.27 -3.19 16.22
N TYR A 229 -13.23 -3.21 17.12
CA TYR A 229 -13.22 -4.11 18.27
C TYR A 229 -14.57 -4.83 18.44
N LEU A 230 -14.50 -5.99 19.10
CA LEU A 230 -15.65 -6.68 19.68
C LEU A 230 -15.46 -6.79 21.20
N PRO A 231 -16.55 -6.87 21.99
CA PRO A 231 -16.46 -7.10 23.43
C PRO A 231 -15.65 -8.36 23.78
N LYS A 232 -14.90 -8.35 24.88
CA LYS A 232 -14.08 -9.52 25.31
C LYS A 232 -14.90 -10.79 25.56
N ALA A 233 -16.16 -10.63 25.96
CA ALA A 233 -17.10 -11.73 26.23
C ALA A 233 -17.97 -12.09 25.01
N HIS A 234 -17.54 -11.75 23.79
CA HIS A 234 -18.28 -12.12 22.58
C HIS A 234 -18.36 -13.65 22.44
N ASP A 235 -19.52 -14.15 22.04
CA ASP A 235 -19.88 -15.57 21.96
C ASP A 235 -19.03 -16.36 20.95
N GLU A 236 -18.56 -15.72 19.89
CA GLU A 236 -17.62 -16.30 18.92
C GLU A 236 -16.19 -16.53 19.46
N PHE A 237 -15.88 -16.08 20.68
CA PHE A 237 -14.58 -16.31 21.33
C PHE A 237 -14.62 -17.54 22.25
N PRO A 238 -13.53 -18.34 22.31
CA PRO A 238 -12.21 -18.10 21.74
C PRO A 238 -12.04 -18.61 20.29
N GLU A 239 -13.07 -19.17 19.67
CA GLU A 239 -12.97 -19.94 18.43
C GLU A 239 -12.42 -19.13 17.23
N LEU A 240 -12.74 -17.83 17.17
CA LEU A 240 -12.23 -16.89 16.16
C LEU A 240 -10.95 -16.14 16.55
N LEU A 241 -10.37 -16.41 17.72
CA LEU A 241 -9.08 -15.82 18.09
C LEU A 241 -7.95 -16.39 17.21
N LEU A 242 -7.05 -15.50 16.81
CA LEU A 242 -5.89 -15.80 15.99
C LEU A 242 -4.75 -16.36 16.83
N ALA A 243 -4.04 -17.32 16.27
CA ALA A 243 -2.77 -17.82 16.78
C ALA A 243 -1.62 -17.41 15.86
N SER A 244 -0.41 -17.34 16.40
CA SER A 244 0.80 -17.10 15.60
C SER A 244 0.89 -18.15 14.48
N GLY A 245 1.16 -17.70 13.25
CA GLY A 245 1.20 -18.55 12.07
C GLY A 245 -0.14 -18.71 11.35
N ASP A 246 -1.25 -18.18 11.89
CA ASP A 246 -2.51 -18.11 11.14
C ASP A 246 -2.33 -17.20 9.92
N LEU A 247 -2.57 -17.73 8.73
CA LEU A 247 -2.57 -16.97 7.48
C LEU A 247 -3.97 -16.41 7.24
N LEU A 248 -4.09 -15.10 7.01
CA LEU A 248 -5.35 -14.47 6.62
C LEU A 248 -5.34 -14.08 5.16
N PHE A 249 -6.31 -14.59 4.42
CA PHE A 249 -6.54 -14.31 3.01
C PHE A 249 -7.71 -13.35 2.83
N ASN A 250 -7.50 -12.24 2.11
CA ASN A 250 -8.53 -11.26 1.81
C ASN A 250 -9.49 -11.76 0.73
N ARG A 251 -10.62 -12.35 1.13
CA ARG A 251 -11.56 -12.95 0.17
C ARG A 251 -12.45 -11.97 -0.56
N THR A 252 -12.61 -10.75 -0.06
CA THR A 252 -13.57 -9.78 -0.60
C THR A 252 -12.93 -8.41 -0.70
N ASN A 253 -12.81 -7.88 -1.92
CA ASN A 253 -12.32 -6.53 -2.17
C ASN A 253 -12.63 -6.08 -3.60
N SER A 254 -11.99 -5.03 -4.10
CA SER A 254 -11.86 -4.81 -5.54
C SER A 254 -10.98 -5.90 -6.20
N ALA A 255 -11.07 -6.04 -7.52
CA ALA A 255 -10.39 -7.12 -8.26
C ALA A 255 -8.85 -7.07 -8.12
N GLU A 256 -8.30 -5.87 -8.02
CA GLU A 256 -6.87 -5.65 -7.83
C GLU A 256 -6.40 -5.91 -6.39
N LEU A 257 -7.29 -5.85 -5.39
CA LEU A 257 -6.95 -6.00 -3.97
C LEU A 257 -7.41 -7.33 -3.33
N VAL A 258 -8.31 -8.08 -3.99
CA VAL A 258 -8.73 -9.41 -3.51
C VAL A 258 -7.53 -10.36 -3.51
N GLY A 259 -7.46 -11.21 -2.50
CA GLY A 259 -6.42 -12.22 -2.30
C GLY A 259 -5.11 -11.73 -1.67
N LYS A 260 -5.02 -10.45 -1.30
CA LYS A 260 -3.97 -9.99 -0.37
C LYS A 260 -3.92 -10.89 0.85
N THR A 261 -2.73 -11.34 1.21
CA THR A 261 -2.55 -12.35 2.25
C THR A 261 -1.45 -11.94 3.21
N ALA A 262 -1.63 -12.18 4.51
CA ALA A 262 -0.59 -11.95 5.51
C ALA A 262 -0.60 -13.04 6.58
N VAL A 263 0.56 -13.28 7.19
CA VAL A 263 0.71 -14.20 8.32
C VAL A 263 0.60 -13.42 9.62
N PHE A 264 -0.28 -13.88 10.51
CA PHE A 264 -0.43 -13.28 11.82
C PHE A 264 0.73 -13.71 12.69
N LYS A 265 1.51 -12.73 13.16
CA LYS A 265 2.56 -12.93 14.15
C LYS A 265 2.01 -12.48 15.49
N GLN A 266 2.22 -13.29 16.51
CA GLN A 266 1.65 -13.05 17.85
C GLN A 266 1.90 -11.62 18.32
N THR A 267 0.84 -10.99 18.79
CA THR A 267 0.84 -9.66 19.42
C THR A 267 0.70 -9.79 20.94
N LEU A 268 0.96 -8.69 21.67
CA LEU A 268 0.76 -8.62 23.12
C LEU A 268 -0.69 -8.85 23.56
N HIS A 269 -1.66 -8.67 22.64
CA HIS A 269 -3.09 -8.84 22.91
C HIS A 269 -3.74 -9.83 21.91
N PRO A 270 -4.78 -10.58 22.31
CA PRO A 270 -5.55 -11.42 21.40
C PRO A 270 -6.14 -10.61 20.25
N CYS A 271 -6.15 -11.18 19.04
CA CYS A 271 -6.81 -10.59 17.88
C CYS A 271 -7.81 -11.57 17.28
N SER A 272 -8.87 -11.04 16.67
CA SER A 272 -9.83 -11.77 15.82
C SER A 272 -9.80 -11.18 14.40
N PHE A 273 -10.67 -11.66 13.52
CA PHE A 273 -10.72 -11.29 12.11
C PHE A 273 -12.16 -11.29 11.57
N ALA A 274 -12.46 -10.38 10.65
CA ALA A 274 -13.78 -10.23 10.05
C ALA A 274 -14.02 -11.24 8.92
N SER A 275 -15.30 -11.49 8.59
CA SER A 275 -15.75 -12.45 7.58
C SER A 275 -15.34 -12.12 6.13
N TYR A 276 -14.79 -10.93 5.91
CA TYR A 276 -14.09 -10.55 4.67
C TYR A 276 -12.71 -11.20 4.53
N LEU A 277 -12.22 -11.87 5.57
CA LEU A 277 -10.99 -12.62 5.60
C LEU A 277 -11.29 -14.11 5.80
N ILE A 278 -10.40 -14.96 5.27
CA ILE A 278 -10.38 -16.40 5.52
C ILE A 278 -9.10 -16.70 6.29
N ARG A 279 -9.23 -17.34 7.46
CA ARG A 279 -8.11 -17.94 8.16
C ARG A 279 -7.76 -19.27 7.52
N VAL A 280 -6.48 -19.48 7.26
CA VAL A 280 -5.86 -20.76 6.96
C VAL A 280 -4.82 -21.05 8.04
N ARG A 281 -5.04 -22.11 8.81
CA ARG A 281 -4.04 -22.65 9.74
C ARG A 281 -3.34 -23.82 9.07
N LEU A 282 -2.04 -23.71 8.89
CA LEU A 282 -1.26 -24.72 8.18
C LEU A 282 -0.88 -25.90 9.08
N CYS A 283 -0.54 -27.02 8.45
CA CYS A 283 0.04 -28.18 9.12
C CYS A 283 1.49 -27.91 9.56
N ILE A 284 1.98 -28.68 10.53
CA ILE A 284 3.40 -28.70 10.89
C ILE A 284 4.20 -29.20 9.67
N GLY A 285 5.31 -28.54 9.36
CA GLY A 285 6.10 -28.80 8.14
C GLY A 285 5.82 -27.83 6.99
N CYS A 286 4.84 -26.94 7.16
CA CYS A 286 4.60 -25.82 6.25
C CYS A 286 4.99 -24.50 6.92
N VAL A 287 5.87 -23.72 6.30
CA VAL A 287 6.20 -22.37 6.79
C VAL A 287 5.14 -21.39 6.27
N PRO A 288 4.33 -20.75 7.13
CA PRO A 288 3.22 -19.91 6.68
C PRO A 288 3.62 -18.73 5.80
N ASP A 289 4.79 -18.14 6.07
CA ASP A 289 5.30 -17.00 5.31
C ASP A 289 5.60 -17.38 3.87
N PHE A 290 6.12 -18.59 3.64
CA PHE A 290 6.35 -19.10 2.29
C PHE A 290 5.03 -19.25 1.49
N VAL A 291 3.98 -19.80 2.12
CA VAL A 291 2.65 -19.91 1.48
C VAL A 291 2.07 -18.51 1.19
N SER A 292 2.22 -17.57 2.13
CA SER A 292 1.83 -16.17 1.94
C SER A 292 2.59 -15.51 0.79
N TYR A 293 3.91 -15.76 0.66
CA TYR A 293 4.73 -15.26 -0.45
C TYR A 293 4.25 -15.80 -1.79
N PHE A 294 3.91 -17.09 -1.88
CA PHE A 294 3.35 -17.66 -3.11
C PHE A 294 2.02 -17.00 -3.51
N ILE A 295 1.09 -16.85 -2.57
CA ILE A 295 -0.22 -16.23 -2.83
C ILE A 295 -0.08 -14.76 -3.27
N ASN A 296 0.85 -14.02 -2.65
CA ASN A 296 1.11 -12.62 -3.01
C ASN A 296 2.02 -12.44 -4.24
N SER A 297 2.66 -13.51 -4.72
CA SER A 297 3.49 -13.49 -5.93
C SER A 297 2.66 -13.35 -7.20
N VAL A 298 3.34 -13.18 -8.34
CA VAL A 298 2.71 -13.18 -9.66
C VAL A 298 1.89 -14.46 -9.94
N PHE A 299 2.28 -15.60 -9.36
CA PHE A 299 1.58 -16.88 -9.54
C PHE A 299 0.23 -16.88 -8.81
N GLY A 300 0.23 -16.52 -7.52
CA GLY A 300 -1.01 -16.39 -6.76
C GLY A 300 -1.94 -15.31 -7.34
N ARG A 301 -1.37 -14.19 -7.81
CA ARG A 301 -2.14 -13.15 -8.52
C ARG A 301 -2.78 -13.64 -9.82
N ALA A 302 -2.07 -14.43 -10.62
CA ALA A 302 -2.61 -15.03 -11.83
C ALA A 302 -3.71 -16.05 -11.51
N TRP A 303 -3.52 -16.88 -10.49
CA TRP A 303 -4.54 -17.81 -10.03
C TRP A 303 -5.81 -17.08 -9.55
N ILE A 304 -5.66 -16.04 -8.71
CA ILE A 304 -6.79 -15.21 -8.25
C ILE A 304 -7.57 -14.65 -9.44
N ALA A 305 -6.88 -14.13 -10.46
CA ALA A 305 -7.52 -13.57 -11.65
C ALA A 305 -8.38 -14.59 -12.41
N ASN A 306 -7.99 -15.87 -12.39
CA ASN A 306 -8.73 -16.95 -13.05
C ASN A 306 -9.95 -17.43 -12.25
N VAL A 307 -9.88 -17.38 -10.92
CA VAL A 307 -10.93 -17.96 -10.05
C VAL A 307 -11.87 -16.90 -9.44
N VAL A 308 -11.55 -15.62 -9.55
CA VAL A 308 -12.33 -14.55 -8.95
C VAL A 308 -13.73 -14.47 -9.56
N SER A 309 -14.73 -14.29 -8.70
CA SER A 309 -16.10 -13.97 -9.12
C SER A 309 -16.34 -12.48 -8.89
N GLN A 310 -16.73 -11.74 -9.92
CA GLN A 310 -17.00 -10.30 -9.83
C GLN A 310 -18.51 -10.02 -9.90
N GLN A 311 -19.03 -9.26 -8.94
CA GLN A 311 -20.40 -8.77 -8.92
C GLN A 311 -20.40 -7.33 -8.37
N VAL A 312 -21.01 -6.41 -9.12
CA VAL A 312 -21.29 -5.01 -8.70
C VAL A 312 -20.07 -4.34 -8.02
N GLY A 313 -18.93 -4.28 -8.72
CA GLY A 313 -17.70 -3.63 -8.22
C GLY A 313 -16.95 -4.38 -7.11
N GLN A 314 -17.44 -5.55 -6.68
CA GLN A 314 -16.82 -6.39 -5.67
C GLN A 314 -16.36 -7.72 -6.25
N ALA A 315 -15.13 -8.08 -5.95
CA ALA A 315 -14.48 -9.34 -6.30
C ALA A 315 -14.46 -10.29 -5.10
N ASN A 316 -14.75 -11.57 -5.33
CA ASN A 316 -14.76 -12.61 -4.31
C ASN A 316 -13.98 -13.87 -4.70
N VAL A 317 -13.24 -14.42 -3.74
CA VAL A 317 -12.68 -15.78 -3.80
C VAL A 317 -13.10 -16.51 -2.51
N ASN A 318 -13.88 -17.57 -2.65
CA ASN A 318 -14.39 -18.32 -1.50
C ASN A 318 -13.37 -19.35 -0.96
N GLY A 319 -13.63 -19.89 0.23
CA GLY A 319 -12.75 -20.86 0.88
C GLY A 319 -12.61 -22.19 0.15
N THR A 320 -13.59 -22.60 -0.65
CA THR A 320 -13.49 -23.82 -1.48
C THR A 320 -12.49 -23.62 -2.61
N LYS A 321 -12.57 -22.49 -3.31
CA LYS A 321 -11.58 -22.11 -4.33
C LYS A 321 -10.19 -22.02 -3.71
N LEU A 322 -10.05 -21.32 -2.59
CA LEU A 322 -8.77 -21.19 -1.88
C LEU A 322 -8.18 -22.53 -1.47
N GLN A 323 -8.99 -23.49 -1.00
CA GLN A 323 -8.53 -24.84 -0.65
C GLN A 323 -7.96 -25.61 -1.86
N ALA A 324 -8.49 -25.37 -3.06
CA ALA A 324 -8.01 -26.00 -4.30
C ALA A 324 -6.76 -25.36 -4.89
N LEU A 325 -6.29 -24.23 -4.36
CA LEU A 325 -5.07 -23.56 -4.85
C LEU A 325 -3.86 -24.50 -4.71
N ALA A 326 -3.14 -24.70 -5.81
CA ALA A 326 -1.87 -25.42 -5.85
C ALA A 326 -0.74 -24.54 -5.32
N ILE A 327 0.00 -25.04 -4.32
CA ILE A 327 1.18 -24.44 -3.73
C ILE A 327 2.37 -25.35 -4.02
N PRO A 328 3.49 -24.83 -4.53
CA PRO A 328 4.69 -25.62 -4.70
C PRO A 328 5.33 -25.79 -3.31
N LEU A 329 5.52 -27.02 -2.84
CA LEU A 329 6.04 -27.33 -1.52
C LEU A 329 7.51 -27.79 -1.63
N PRO A 330 8.47 -26.93 -1.23
CA PRO A 330 9.87 -27.32 -1.08
C PRO A 330 10.06 -28.18 0.18
N PRO A 331 11.22 -28.85 0.31
CA PRO A 331 11.71 -29.35 1.60
C PRO A 331 11.68 -28.28 2.70
N LEU A 332 11.42 -28.69 3.95
CA LEU A 332 11.22 -27.75 5.07
C LEU A 332 12.45 -26.86 5.33
N ALA A 333 13.65 -27.41 5.21
CA ALA A 333 14.90 -26.66 5.35
C ALA A 333 15.00 -25.54 4.29
N GLU A 334 14.60 -25.84 3.05
CA GLU A 334 14.59 -24.88 1.96
C GLU A 334 13.50 -23.81 2.14
N GLN A 335 12.28 -24.17 2.58
CA GLN A 335 11.24 -23.20 2.94
C GLN A 335 11.77 -22.16 3.94
N THR A 336 12.49 -22.62 4.97
CA THR A 336 13.06 -21.76 6.01
C THR A 336 14.13 -20.81 5.44
N ARG A 337 15.03 -21.32 4.57
CA ARG A 337 16.05 -20.49 3.91
C ARG A 337 15.42 -19.46 2.96
N ILE A 338 14.42 -19.85 2.19
CA ILE A 338 13.66 -18.94 1.30
C ILE A 338 13.05 -17.81 2.13
N VAL A 339 12.38 -18.14 3.25
CA VAL A 339 11.73 -17.13 4.08
C VAL A 339 12.74 -16.16 4.66
N ALA A 340 13.86 -16.66 5.21
CA ALA A 340 14.92 -15.80 5.74
C ALA A 340 15.48 -14.84 4.68
N GLU A 341 15.70 -15.31 3.46
CA GLU A 341 16.24 -14.49 2.37
C GLU A 341 15.21 -13.47 1.83
N VAL A 342 13.93 -13.85 1.74
CA VAL A 342 12.86 -12.89 1.41
C VAL A 342 12.77 -11.81 2.48
N GLU A 343 12.73 -12.18 3.76
CA GLU A 343 12.66 -11.22 4.87
C GLU A 343 13.85 -10.26 4.86
N ARG A 344 15.07 -10.77 4.65
CA ARG A 344 16.29 -9.97 4.54
C ARG A 344 16.23 -8.96 3.38
N ARG A 345 15.71 -9.35 2.22
CA ARG A 345 15.60 -8.42 1.07
C ARG A 345 14.47 -7.42 1.24
N LEU A 346 13.34 -7.84 1.80
CA LEU A 346 12.17 -6.98 1.97
C LEU A 346 12.33 -6.00 3.15
N SER A 347 13.17 -6.30 4.15
CA SER A 347 13.49 -5.32 5.20
C SER A 347 14.20 -4.08 4.63
N VAL A 348 15.13 -4.28 3.68
CA VAL A 348 15.81 -3.18 2.97
C VAL A 348 14.82 -2.37 2.14
N VAL A 349 13.85 -3.03 1.50
CA VAL A 349 12.78 -2.36 0.75
C VAL A 349 11.97 -1.45 1.68
N GLU A 350 11.58 -1.96 2.85
CA GLU A 350 10.77 -1.21 3.81
C GLU A 350 11.50 0.01 4.39
N GLU A 351 12.80 -0.12 4.65
CA GLU A 351 13.64 1.00 5.05
C GLU A 351 13.68 2.09 3.96
N LEU A 352 13.92 1.69 2.70
CA LEU A 352 13.94 2.62 1.57
C LEU A 352 12.57 3.27 1.33
N GLU A 353 11.48 2.53 1.47
CA GLU A 353 10.12 3.09 1.37
C GLU A 353 9.88 4.15 2.44
N SER A 354 10.33 3.92 3.67
CA SER A 354 10.26 4.90 4.76
C SER A 354 11.04 6.17 4.43
N VAL A 355 12.29 6.05 3.96
CA VAL A 355 13.13 7.18 3.55
C VAL A 355 12.50 7.97 2.41
N VAL A 356 11.96 7.29 1.40
CA VAL A 356 11.30 7.92 0.25
C VAL A 356 10.04 8.67 0.69
N ASN A 357 9.21 8.06 1.53
CA ASN A 357 8.01 8.70 2.08
C ASN A 357 8.35 9.95 2.90
N ALA A 358 9.36 9.88 3.76
CA ALA A 358 9.83 11.02 4.54
C ALA A 358 10.33 12.16 3.64
N ASN A 359 11.06 11.85 2.57
CA ASN A 359 11.55 12.86 1.63
C ASN A 359 10.44 13.47 0.76
N LEU A 360 9.42 12.70 0.38
CA LEU A 360 8.22 13.25 -0.27
C LEU A 360 7.47 14.24 0.63
N GLN A 361 7.36 13.93 1.93
CA GLN A 361 6.78 14.86 2.90
C GLN A 361 7.65 16.12 3.08
N ARG A 362 8.99 15.96 3.16
CA ARG A 362 9.92 17.10 3.20
C ARG A 362 9.80 17.97 1.95
N ALA A 363 9.71 17.37 0.76
CA ALA A 363 9.51 18.10 -0.49
C ALA A 363 8.21 18.92 -0.49
N SER A 364 7.11 18.34 0.01
CA SER A 364 5.84 19.06 0.17
C SER A 364 5.98 20.28 1.11
N ARG A 365 6.66 20.10 2.24
CA ARG A 365 6.95 21.22 3.18
C ARG A 365 7.89 22.27 2.57
N LEU A 366 8.88 21.86 1.80
CA LEU A 366 9.79 22.79 1.12
C LEU A 366 9.06 23.62 0.08
N ARG A 367 8.16 23.03 -0.72
CA ARG A 367 7.29 23.76 -1.65
C ARG A 367 6.52 24.87 -0.93
N GLN A 368 5.95 24.52 0.22
CA GLN A 368 5.22 25.46 1.07
C GLN A 368 6.11 26.57 1.65
N SER A 369 7.34 26.26 2.03
CA SER A 369 8.30 27.24 2.55
C SER A 369 8.80 28.19 1.45
N ILE A 370 9.04 27.69 0.23
CA ILE A 370 9.41 28.52 -0.93
C ILE A 370 8.30 29.54 -1.21
N LEU A 371 7.03 29.11 -1.26
CA LEU A 371 5.90 30.04 -1.41
C LEU A 371 5.87 31.08 -0.29
N GLN A 372 6.07 30.66 0.95
CA GLN A 372 6.09 31.61 2.06
C GLN A 372 7.18 32.67 1.92
N ARG A 373 8.41 32.26 1.62
CA ARG A 373 9.55 33.18 1.44
C ARG A 373 9.37 34.09 0.22
N ALA A 374 8.72 33.61 -0.84
CA ALA A 374 8.40 34.39 -2.03
C ALA A 374 7.53 35.61 -1.71
N PHE A 375 6.54 35.43 -0.83
CA PHE A 375 5.57 36.45 -0.48
C PHE A 375 5.91 37.26 0.79
N GLU A 376 7.02 36.93 1.47
CA GLU A 376 7.61 37.71 2.58
C GLU A 376 8.75 38.64 2.10
N GLY A 377 8.98 38.76 0.79
CA GLY A 377 10.05 39.60 0.20
C GLY A 377 11.47 39.02 0.33
N GLN A 378 11.62 37.80 0.88
CA GLN A 378 12.91 37.18 1.15
C GLN A 378 13.56 36.50 -0.08
N LEU A 379 12.83 36.33 -1.18
CA LEU A 379 13.35 35.79 -2.45
C LEU A 379 13.61 36.86 -3.52
N ALA A 380 12.97 38.03 -3.44
CA ALA A 380 13.23 39.14 -4.35
C ALA A 380 14.65 39.72 -4.16
N ASN A 381 15.14 39.76 -2.91
CA ASN A 381 16.48 40.26 -2.58
C ASN A 381 17.61 39.39 -3.17
N SER A 382 17.43 38.06 -3.22
CA SER A 382 18.43 37.17 -3.83
C SER A 382 18.56 37.32 -5.34
N TYR A 383 17.51 37.80 -6.02
CA TYR A 383 17.56 38.11 -7.45
C TYR A 383 18.31 39.43 -7.69
N ARG A 384 18.02 40.48 -6.90
CA ARG A 384 18.71 41.78 -6.94
C ARG A 384 20.22 41.66 -6.73
N ASP A 385 20.66 40.83 -5.77
CA ASP A 385 22.10 40.56 -5.55
C ASP A 385 22.77 39.88 -6.76
N THR A 386 22.06 39.01 -7.48
CA THR A 386 22.62 38.34 -8.67
C THR A 386 22.65 39.22 -9.91
N THR A 387 21.69 40.13 -10.10
CA THR A 387 21.69 41.08 -11.23
C THR A 387 22.61 42.27 -11.00
N GLU A 388 22.65 42.87 -9.79
CA GLU A 388 23.60 43.96 -9.48
C GLU A 388 25.05 43.45 -9.47
N GLY A 389 25.30 42.20 -9.07
CA GLY A 389 26.62 41.56 -9.16
C GLY A 389 27.08 41.30 -10.60
N ALA A 390 26.15 40.99 -11.52
CA ALA A 390 26.45 40.76 -12.93
C ALA A 390 26.66 42.08 -13.71
N GLU A 391 26.00 43.17 -13.31
CA GLU A 391 26.21 44.50 -13.90
C GLU A 391 27.55 45.13 -13.46
N ARG A 392 28.01 44.88 -12.22
CA ARG A 392 29.32 45.33 -11.73
C ARG A 392 30.53 44.60 -12.29
N LEU A 393 30.32 43.45 -12.96
CA LEU A 393 31.38 42.71 -13.64
C LEU A 393 31.52 43.08 -15.14
N ASN A 394 30.56 43.84 -15.67
CA ASN A 394 30.50 44.29 -17.07
C ASN A 394 30.65 45.82 -17.23
N ALA A 395 30.91 46.55 -16.16
CA ALA A 395 31.25 47.97 -16.13
C ALA A 395 32.69 48.13 -15.63
#